data_AF-A0A6G8DEX7-F1
#
_entry.id   AF-A0A6G8DEX7-F1
#
_cell.length_a   1.000
_cell.length_b   1.000
_cell.length_c   1.000
_cell.angle_alpha   90.00
_cell.angle_beta   90.00
_cell.angle_gamma   90.00
#
_symmetry.space_group_name_H-M   'P 1'
#
loop_
_entity.id
_entity.type
_entity.pdbx_description
1 polymer ?
#
loop_
_entity_poly.entity_id
_entity_poly.type
_entity_poly.pdbx_seq_one_letter_code
_entity_poly.pdbx_strand_id
1 'polypeptide(L)'
;MGTLNYVILFSSFGLMLGWVFYVVFGQVTVRKLRRNPITKAHLGVEFISGWDIFNVAQALATPRKFHKILEKGKLAFLNADSEILLKNTNTTDRVLAIIFFWTFFLSGSVMIFAILIDTAM
;
A
#
# COMPACT_ATOMS: atom_id res chain seq x y z
N MET A 1 -9.00 -14.23 -27.78
CA MET A 1 -8.84 -13.66 -26.43
C MET A 1 -10.14 -12.95 -26.08
N GLY A 2 -10.79 -13.33 -24.97
CA GLY A 2 -11.96 -12.62 -24.47
C GLY A 2 -11.57 -11.27 -23.85
N THR A 3 -12.55 -10.38 -23.63
CA THR A 3 -12.34 -9.08 -22.97
C THR A 3 -11.64 -9.22 -21.61
N LEU A 4 -11.94 -10.28 -20.85
CA LEU A 4 -11.31 -10.57 -19.55
C LEU A 4 -9.79 -10.80 -19.67
N ASN A 5 -9.31 -11.43 -20.74
CA ASN A 5 -7.87 -11.64 -20.94
C ASN A 5 -7.11 -10.31 -21.05
N TYR A 6 -7.68 -9.32 -21.73
CA TYR A 6 -7.07 -7.99 -21.83
C TYR A 6 -7.08 -7.26 -20.48
N VAL A 7 -8.16 -7.41 -19.69
CA VAL A 7 -8.23 -6.85 -18.33
C VAL A 7 -7.18 -7.48 -17.42
N ILE A 8 -7.01 -8.80 -17.47
CA ILE A 8 -6.00 -9.53 -16.70
C ILE A 8 -4.59 -9.08 -17.11
N LEU A 9 -4.30 -8.97 -18.42
CA LEU A 9 -3.00 -8.50 -18.91
C LEU A 9 -2.69 -7.07 -18.47
N PHE A 10 -3.65 -6.15 -18.61
CA PHE A 10 -3.50 -4.76 -18.17
C PHE A 10 -3.26 -4.66 -16.66
N SER A 11 -4.01 -5.44 -15.87
CA SER A 11 -3.87 -5.49 -14.42
C SER A 11 -2.53 -6.10 -13.99
N SER A 12 -2.06 -7.13 -14.71
CA SER A 12 -0.74 -7.73 -14.50
C SER A 12 0.37 -6.72 -14.74
N PHE A 13 0.29 -5.91 -15.80
CA PHE A 13 1.23 -4.83 -16.05
C PHE A 13 1.20 -3.77 -14.93
N GLY A 14 0.00 -3.39 -14.46
CA GLY A 14 -0.16 -2.49 -13.32
C GLY A 14 0.49 -3.03 -12.03
N LEU A 15 0.38 -4.34 -11.76
CA LEU A 15 1.06 -4.99 -10.64
C LEU A 15 2.57 -4.97 -10.79
N MET A 16 3.12 -5.22 -11.99
CA MET A 16 4.56 -5.11 -12.24
C MET A 16 5.08 -3.69 -11.95
N LEU A 17 4.36 -2.66 -12.40
CA LEU A 17 4.67 -1.27 -12.04
C LEU A 17 4.54 -1.02 -10.53
N GLY A 18 3.52 -1.60 -9.89
CA GLY A 18 3.33 -1.56 -8.44
C GLY A 18 4.54 -2.10 -7.68
N TRP A 19 5.16 -3.19 -8.14
CA TRP A 19 6.39 -3.73 -7.55
C TRP A 19 7.60 -2.79 -7.70
N VAL A 20 7.72 -2.08 -8.82
CA VAL A 20 8.75 -1.05 -8.99
C VAL A 20 8.52 0.07 -7.97
N PHE A 21 7.29 0.57 -7.85
CA PHE A 21 6.95 1.58 -6.86
C PHE A 21 7.13 1.12 -5.42
N TYR A 22 6.87 -0.17 -5.12
CA TYR A 22 7.13 -0.77 -3.82
C TYR A 22 8.60 -0.63 -3.43
N VAL A 23 9.52 -0.98 -4.33
CA VAL A 23 10.96 -0.87 -4.07
C VAL A 23 11.37 0.60 -3.92
N VAL A 24 10.92 1.47 -4.82
CA VAL A 24 11.25 2.91 -4.78
C VAL A 24 10.75 3.54 -3.49
N PHE A 25 9.48 3.34 -3.13
CA PHE A 25 8.88 3.86 -1.89
C PHE A 25 9.56 3.30 -0.64
N GLY A 26 9.88 1.99 -0.66
CA GLY A 26 10.63 1.33 0.41
C GLY A 26 11.99 1.99 0.65
N GLN A 27 12.75 2.25 -0.41
CA GLN A 27 14.10 2.82 -0.31
C GLN A 27 14.11 4.32 -0.02
N VAL A 28 13.19 5.08 -0.63
CA VAL A 28 13.16 6.55 -0.55
C VAL A 28 12.48 7.04 0.73
N THR A 29 11.39 6.40 1.15
CA THR A 29 10.55 6.87 2.26
C THR A 29 10.65 5.95 3.47
N VAL A 30 10.29 4.67 3.32
CA VAL A 30 10.17 3.75 4.48
C VAL A 30 11.51 3.53 5.17
N ARG A 31 12.62 3.45 4.41
CA ARG A 31 13.98 3.36 4.96
C ARG A 31 14.31 4.52 5.91
N LYS A 32 13.83 5.74 5.62
CA LYS A 32 14.03 6.91 6.51
C LYS A 32 13.19 6.76 7.77
N LEU A 33 11.94 6.34 7.63
CA LEU A 33 11.02 6.11 8.75
C LEU A 33 11.49 5.00 9.70
N ARG A 34 12.11 3.94 9.18
CA ARG A 34 12.71 2.86 10.01
C ARG A 34 13.91 3.33 10.83
N ARG A 35 14.63 4.34 10.34
CA ARG A 35 15.83 4.90 11.00
C ARG A 35 15.49 6.00 12.00
N ASN A 36 14.31 6.60 11.91
CA ASN A 36 13.87 7.66 12.80
C ASN A 36 13.29 7.06 14.10
N PRO A 37 13.84 7.40 15.28
CA PRO A 37 13.39 6.85 16.56
C PRO A 37 11.92 7.17 16.88
N ILE A 38 11.37 8.26 16.35
CA ILE A 38 9.97 8.67 16.55
C ILE A 38 9.02 7.77 15.76
N THR A 39 9.41 7.33 14.56
CA THR A 39 8.50 6.62 13.65
C THR A 39 8.69 5.11 13.62
N LYS A 40 9.87 4.61 14.01
CA LYS A 40 10.22 3.18 13.90
C LYS A 40 9.24 2.25 14.61
N ALA A 41 8.69 2.66 15.76
CA ALA A 41 7.72 1.87 16.53
C ALA A 41 6.27 1.95 15.99
N HIS A 42 6.03 2.75 14.94
CA HIS A 42 4.68 3.12 14.48
C HIS A 42 4.39 2.70 13.04
N LEU A 43 5.16 1.75 12.49
CA LEU A 43 5.04 1.28 11.11
C LEU A 43 4.04 0.11 10.95
N GLY A 44 3.34 -0.26 12.02
CA GLY A 44 2.50 -1.46 12.08
C GLY A 44 3.32 -2.74 12.26
N VAL A 45 2.63 -3.89 12.28
CA VAL A 45 3.29 -5.20 12.39
C VAL A 45 3.96 -5.58 11.07
N GLU A 46 5.21 -6.03 11.16
CA GLU A 46 5.95 -6.61 10.05
C GLU A 46 5.79 -8.14 10.08
N PHE A 47 4.71 -8.66 9.46
CA PHE A 47 4.47 -10.11 9.40
C PHE A 47 5.54 -10.86 8.61
N ILE A 48 5.99 -10.24 7.53
CA ILE A 48 7.06 -10.71 6.64
C ILE A 48 7.92 -9.49 6.35
N SER A 49 9.22 -9.70 6.07
CA SER A 49 10.13 -8.60 5.77
C SER A 49 9.57 -7.69 4.67
N GLY A 50 9.47 -6.40 4.97
CA GLY A 50 8.93 -5.39 4.05
C GLY A 50 7.41 -5.24 4.06
N TRP A 51 6.68 -5.94 4.92
CA TRP A 51 5.22 -5.77 5.06
C TRP A 51 4.83 -4.38 5.55
N ASP A 52 5.66 -3.77 6.40
CA ASP A 52 5.51 -2.38 6.87
C ASP A 52 5.46 -1.36 5.72
N ILE A 53 6.04 -1.64 4.55
CA ILE A 53 5.95 -0.77 3.36
C ILE A 53 4.49 -0.64 2.92
N PHE A 54 3.72 -1.72 2.93
CA PHE A 54 2.29 -1.69 2.62
C PHE A 54 1.50 -0.93 3.69
N ASN A 55 1.81 -1.18 4.98
CA ASN A 55 1.14 -0.49 6.09
C ASN A 55 1.35 1.03 6.02
N VAL A 56 2.58 1.48 5.81
CA VAL A 56 2.94 2.90 5.69
C VAL A 56 2.29 3.51 4.45
N ALA A 57 2.31 2.81 3.30
CA ALA A 57 1.69 3.29 2.08
C ALA A 57 0.19 3.51 2.26
N GLN A 58 -0.52 2.54 2.84
CA GLN A 58 -1.94 2.63 3.14
C GLN A 58 -2.25 3.82 4.06
N ALA A 59 -1.47 3.98 5.14
CA ALA A 59 -1.65 5.05 6.12
C ALA A 59 -1.46 6.46 5.51
N LEU A 60 -0.57 6.59 4.51
CA LEU A 60 -0.31 7.87 3.83
C LEU A 60 -1.22 8.11 2.61
N ALA A 61 -1.72 7.05 1.97
CA ALA A 61 -2.49 7.13 0.73
C ALA A 61 -4.01 7.23 0.95
N THR A 62 -4.51 6.86 2.13
CA THR A 62 -5.94 6.87 2.43
C THR A 62 -6.35 8.14 3.19
N PRO A 63 -7.59 8.62 3.02
CA PRO A 63 -8.08 9.75 3.81
C PRO A 63 -8.04 9.44 5.31
N ARG A 64 -7.49 10.37 6.09
CA ARG A 64 -7.25 10.20 7.55
C ARG A 64 -8.48 9.71 8.34
N LYS A 65 -9.69 10.10 7.94
CA LYS A 65 -10.92 9.66 8.59
C LYS A 65 -11.15 8.15 8.44
N PHE A 66 -10.86 7.58 7.26
CA PHE A 66 -11.00 6.15 7.01
C PHE A 66 -9.90 5.37 7.73
N HIS A 67 -8.65 5.85 7.66
CA HIS A 67 -7.54 5.17 8.32
C HIS A 67 -7.68 5.16 9.85
N LYS A 68 -8.19 6.24 10.45
CA LYS A 68 -8.49 6.28 11.90
C LYS A 68 -9.51 5.25 12.37
N ILE A 69 -10.35 4.72 11.49
CA ILE A 69 -11.25 3.62 11.84
C ILE A 69 -10.44 2.32 11.99
N LEU A 70 -9.46 2.09 11.11
CA LEU A 70 -8.56 0.93 11.15
C LEU A 70 -7.67 0.97 12.42
N GLU A 71 -7.15 2.14 12.77
CA GLU A 71 -6.33 2.35 13.98
C GLU A 71 -7.09 2.18 15.30
N LYS A 72 -8.42 2.24 15.31
CA LYS A 72 -9.23 2.11 16.53
C LYS A 72 -9.85 0.73 16.71
N GLY A 73 -9.69 -0.16 15.73
CA GLY A 73 -10.24 -1.50 15.76
C GLY A 73 -9.45 -2.47 16.64
N LYS A 74 -9.98 -3.69 16.82
CA LYS A 74 -9.29 -4.79 17.52
C LYS A 74 -7.96 -5.21 16.87
N LEU A 75 -7.76 -4.82 15.61
CA LEU A 75 -6.56 -5.09 14.81
C LEU A 75 -5.72 -3.81 14.60
N ALA A 76 -5.87 -2.81 15.45
CA ALA A 76 -5.14 -1.54 15.39
C ALA A 76 -3.63 -1.73 15.25
N PHE A 77 -3.06 -2.67 16.00
CA PHE A 77 -1.62 -2.96 16.01
C PHE A 77 -1.07 -3.37 14.64
N LEU A 78 -1.91 -3.88 13.73
CA LEU A 78 -1.50 -4.24 12.37
C LEU A 78 -1.26 -3.01 11.49
N ASN A 79 -1.90 -1.89 11.81
CA ASN A 79 -1.88 -0.69 11.00
C ASN A 79 -0.77 0.25 11.47
N ALA A 80 -0.20 0.99 10.52
CA ALA A 80 0.70 2.07 10.86
C ALA A 80 -0.06 3.30 11.38
N ASP A 81 0.56 4.08 12.28
CA ASP A 81 -0.03 5.30 12.84
C ASP A 81 0.06 6.43 11.81
N SER A 82 -1.06 6.72 11.15
CA SER A 82 -1.17 7.76 10.13
C SER A 82 -0.85 9.15 10.66
N GLU A 83 -1.10 9.45 11.93
CA GLU A 83 -0.86 10.77 12.48
C GLU A 83 0.64 11.03 12.67
N ILE A 84 1.36 10.07 13.23
CA ILE A 84 2.81 10.13 13.40
C ILE A 84 3.49 10.12 12.04
N LEU A 85 3.04 9.28 11.11
CA LEU A 85 3.59 9.21 9.76
C LEU A 85 3.39 10.51 8.97
N LEU A 86 2.18 11.09 9.00
CA LEU A 86 1.93 12.37 8.32
C LEU A 86 2.80 13.50 8.87
N LYS A 87 3.04 13.54 10.19
CA LYS A 87 3.92 14.55 10.81
C LYS A 87 5.40 14.40 10.41
N ASN A 88 5.82 13.20 10.03
CA ASN A 88 7.22 12.88 9.73
C ASN A 88 7.47 12.59 8.23
N THR A 89 6.52 12.93 7.35
CA THR A 89 6.63 12.75 5.89
C THR A 89 6.30 14.04 5.16
N ASN A 90 6.97 14.26 4.03
CA ASN A 90 6.74 15.42 3.17
C ASN A 90 5.72 15.10 2.05
N THR A 91 5.41 16.09 1.21
CA THR A 91 4.47 15.94 0.09
C THR A 91 4.93 14.87 -0.91
N THR A 92 6.23 14.78 -1.20
CA THR A 92 6.78 13.79 -2.14
C THR A 92 6.58 12.36 -1.62
N ASP A 93 6.83 12.12 -0.34
CA ASP A 93 6.59 10.82 0.31
C ASP A 93 5.12 10.41 0.18
N ARG A 94 4.20 11.36 0.39
CA ARG A 94 2.76 11.12 0.32
C ARG A 94 2.29 10.85 -1.10
N VAL A 95 2.79 11.62 -2.08
CA VAL A 95 2.48 11.39 -3.50
C VAL A 95 3.00 10.02 -3.94
N LEU A 96 4.21 9.65 -3.54
CA LEU A 96 4.78 8.33 -3.84
C LEU A 96 3.98 7.19 -3.19
N ALA A 97 3.54 7.37 -1.94
CA ALA A 97 2.66 6.43 -1.26
C ALA A 97 1.31 6.26 -1.99
N ILE A 98 0.69 7.37 -2.43
CA ILE A 98 -0.57 7.38 -3.18
C ILE A 98 -0.42 6.61 -4.50
N ILE A 99 0.61 6.93 -5.28
CA ILE A 99 0.88 6.26 -6.56
C ILE A 99 1.10 4.77 -6.32
N PHE A 100 1.99 4.41 -5.41
CA PHE A 100 2.27 3.02 -5.09
C PHE A 100 1.01 2.27 -4.62
N PHE A 101 0.34 2.77 -3.58
CA PHE A 101 -0.77 2.08 -2.93
C PHE A 101 -1.93 1.86 -3.91
N TRP A 102 -2.37 2.90 -4.62
CA TRP A 102 -3.52 2.79 -5.51
C TRP A 102 -3.19 2.02 -6.78
N THR A 103 -1.98 2.14 -7.35
CA THR A 103 -1.57 1.29 -8.47
C THR A 103 -1.57 -0.18 -8.07
N PHE A 104 -0.98 -0.53 -6.92
CA PHE A 104 -0.90 -1.93 -6.48
C PHE A 104 -2.28 -2.47 -6.08
N PHE A 105 -3.02 -1.74 -5.26
CA PHE A 105 -4.32 -2.17 -4.72
C PHE A 105 -5.38 -2.32 -5.81
N LEU A 106 -5.51 -1.34 -6.73
CA LEU A 106 -6.48 -1.42 -7.81
C LEU A 106 -6.12 -2.52 -8.80
N SER A 107 -4.86 -2.60 -9.23
CA SER A 107 -4.44 -3.62 -10.20
C SER A 107 -4.63 -5.03 -9.64
N GLY A 108 -4.25 -5.26 -8.37
CA GLY A 108 -4.46 -6.53 -7.69
C GLY A 108 -5.93 -6.88 -7.55
N SER A 109 -6.76 -5.94 -7.09
CA SER A 109 -8.19 -6.17 -6.92
C SER A 109 -8.89 -6.47 -8.25
N VAL A 110 -8.63 -5.67 -9.29
CA VAL A 110 -9.22 -5.89 -10.62
C VAL A 110 -8.80 -7.23 -11.19
N MET A 111 -7.53 -7.62 -11.05
CA MET A 111 -7.06 -8.93 -11.51
C MET A 111 -7.77 -10.08 -10.79
N ILE A 112 -7.89 -10.01 -9.46
CA ILE A 112 -8.59 -11.04 -8.66
C ILE A 112 -10.04 -11.16 -9.12
N PHE A 113 -10.76 -10.04 -9.23
CA PHE A 113 -12.16 -10.07 -9.69
C PHE A 113 -12.29 -10.58 -11.13
N ALA A 114 -11.40 -10.18 -12.04
CA ALA A 114 -11.42 -10.64 -13.42
C ALA A 114 -11.21 -12.17 -13.52
N ILE A 115 -10.27 -12.72 -12.76
CA ILE A 115 -10.02 -14.17 -12.69
C ILE A 115 -11.24 -14.89 -12.10
N LEU A 116 -11.79 -14.39 -10.99
CA LEU A 116 -12.96 -15.01 -10.35
C LEU A 116 -14.16 -15.06 -11.31
N ILE A 117 -14.41 -13.98 -12.05
CA ILE A 117 -15.46 -13.92 -13.07
C ILE A 117 -15.18 -14.91 -14.21
N ASP A 118 -13.95 -14.96 -14.72
CA ASP A 118 -13.56 -15.87 -15.80
C ASP A 118 -13.74 -17.34 -15.40
N THR A 119 -13.38 -17.71 -14.17
CA THR A 119 -13.53 -19.08 -13.65
C THR A 119 -14.98 -19.48 -13.33
N ALA A 120 -15.88 -18.51 -13.19
CA ALA A 120 -17.28 -18.75 -12.86
C ALA A 120 -18.18 -18.87 -14.11
N MET A 121 -17.67 -18.55 -15.30
CA MET A 121 -18.35 -18.64 -16.59
C MET A 121 -17.96 -19.91 -17.35
#